data_AF-A0A529NMH3-F1
#
_entry.id   AF-A0A529NMH3-F1
#
_cell.length_a   1.000
_cell.length_b   1.000
_cell.length_c   1.000
_cell.angle_alpha   90.00
_cell.angle_beta   90.00
_cell.angle_gamma   90.00
#
_symmetry.space_group_name_H-M   'P 1'
#
loop_
_entity.id
_entity.type
_entity.pdbx_description
1 polymer ?
#
loop_
_entity_poly.entity_id
_entity_poly.type
_entity_poly.pdbx_seq_one_letter_code
_entity_poly.pdbx_strand_id
1 'polypeptide(L)'
;MLQDLIANGPSMRTISLPRGRQRLHAMPTSTGYEVREDETYDWDGRKRGQTPFTVLQHTISGAGQLRYENRNYRLQKNDTLLVLVPHNHRYWLATGDRWE
;
A
#
# COMPACT_ATOMS: atom_id res chain seq x y z
N MET A 1 16.95 -0.87 -8.53
CA MET A 1 15.97 -1.35 -7.53
C MET A 1 14.54 -1.32 -8.05
N LEU A 2 13.95 -0.15 -8.40
CA LEU A 2 12.58 -0.09 -8.95
C LEU A 2 12.49 -0.76 -10.34
N GLN A 3 13.45 -0.49 -11.23
CA GLN A 3 13.53 -1.12 -12.55
C GLN A 3 13.63 -2.65 -12.45
N ASP A 4 14.37 -3.16 -11.46
CA ASP A 4 14.50 -4.60 -11.22
C ASP A 4 13.18 -5.23 -10.78
N LEU A 5 12.40 -4.55 -9.92
CA LEU A 5 11.06 -4.99 -9.51
C LEU A 5 10.10 -5.05 -10.70
N ILE A 6 10.12 -4.04 -11.57
CA ILE A 6 9.29 -3.98 -12.78
C ILE A 6 9.64 -5.12 -13.74
N ALA A 7 10.93 -5.37 -13.97
CA ALA A 7 11.40 -6.38 -14.92
C ALA A 7 11.06 -7.83 -14.51
N ASN A 8 10.90 -8.10 -13.21
CA ASN A 8 10.60 -9.45 -12.70
C ASN A 8 9.10 -9.81 -12.75
N GLY A 9 8.20 -8.88 -13.11
CA GLY A 9 6.76 -9.12 -13.19
C GLY A 9 6.10 -9.44 -11.84
N PRO A 10 4.79 -9.75 -11.82
CA PRO A 10 4.07 -10.05 -10.59
C PRO A 10 4.56 -11.38 -9.98
N SER A 11 5.29 -11.29 -8.87
CA SER A 11 5.74 -12.45 -8.09
C SER A 11 5.54 -12.19 -6.61
N MET A 12 4.93 -13.13 -5.88
CA MET A 12 4.76 -13.06 -4.43
C MET A 12 5.65 -14.11 -3.76
N ARG A 13 6.53 -13.67 -2.87
CA ARG A 13 7.29 -14.56 -1.98
C ARG A 13 6.97 -14.19 -0.53
N THR A 14 6.47 -15.17 0.21
CA THR A 14 6.21 -15.03 1.64
C THR A 14 7.37 -15.64 2.42
N ILE A 15 8.01 -14.85 3.28
CA ILE A 15 9.06 -15.32 4.19
C ILE A 15 8.45 -15.41 5.58
N SER A 16 8.39 -16.63 6.14
CA SER A 16 7.98 -16.86 7.52
C SER A 16 9.21 -16.95 8.41
N LEU A 17 9.35 -16.01 9.34
CA LEU A 17 10.44 -16.02 10.31
C LEU A 17 9.97 -16.65 11.63
N PRO A 18 10.78 -17.52 12.27
CA PRO A 18 10.47 -18.04 13.59
C PRO A 18 10.34 -16.90 14.59
N ARG A 19 9.35 -16.98 15.48
CA ARG A 19 9.21 -16.04 16.60
C ARG A 19 10.46 -16.15 17.48
N GLY A 20 11.32 -15.13 17.46
CA GLY A 20 12.54 -15.03 18.26
C GLY A 20 12.89 -13.57 18.54
N ARG A 21 13.90 -13.32 19.41
CA ARG A 21 14.41 -11.96 19.72
C ARG A 21 15.21 -11.41 18.54
N GLN A 22 14.54 -11.14 17.43
CA GLN A 22 15.09 -10.37 16.33
C GLN A 22 14.90 -8.88 16.66
N ARG A 23 15.99 -8.11 16.74
CA ARG A 23 15.94 -6.65 16.99
C ARG A 23 15.62 -5.88 15.71
N LEU A 24 14.54 -6.24 15.03
CA LEU A 24 14.06 -5.45 13.90
C LEU A 24 12.84 -4.66 14.37
N HIS A 25 13.00 -3.33 14.40
CA HIS A 25 11.94 -2.40 14.83
C HIS A 25 10.75 -2.40 13.85
N ALA A 26 10.98 -2.78 12.59
CA ALA A 26 9.96 -3.07 11.60
C ALA A 26 10.51 -4.12 10.60
N MET A 27 9.69 -5.10 10.21
CA MET A 27 10.00 -6.07 9.17
C MET A 27 8.96 -5.95 8.04
N PRO A 28 9.36 -5.69 6.78
CA PRO A 28 8.43 -5.77 5.67
C PRO A 28 8.02 -7.24 5.46
N THR A 29 6.72 -7.50 5.51
CA THR A 29 6.15 -8.84 5.21
C THR A 29 5.92 -9.04 3.72
N SER A 30 5.77 -7.95 2.98
CA SER A 30 5.59 -7.92 1.54
C SER A 30 6.07 -6.59 0.98
N THR A 31 6.44 -6.59 -0.29
CA THR A 31 6.69 -5.39 -1.09
C THR A 31 6.19 -5.65 -2.51
N GLY A 32 5.80 -4.59 -3.20
CA GLY A 32 5.28 -4.70 -4.55
C GLY A 32 5.40 -3.37 -5.29
N TYR A 33 5.36 -3.46 -6.61
CA TYR A 33 5.19 -2.35 -7.52
C TYR A 33 3.96 -2.64 -8.34
N GLU A 34 3.12 -1.64 -8.56
CA GLU A 34 1.83 -1.82 -9.19
C GLU A 34 1.44 -0.54 -9.92
N VAL A 35 0.92 -0.67 -11.14
CA VAL A 35 0.27 0.41 -11.88
C VAL A 35 -1.21 0.07 -11.97
N ARG A 36 -2.06 1.02 -11.60
CA ARG A 36 -3.51 0.86 -11.65
C ARG A 36 -4.11 1.92 -12.57
N GLU A 37 -4.82 1.44 -13.58
CA GLU A 37 -5.57 2.21 -14.58
C GLU A 37 -6.90 1.48 -14.80
N ASP A 38 -8.03 2.20 -14.85
CA ASP A 38 -9.35 1.67 -15.23
C ASP A 38 -9.88 0.44 -14.47
N GLU A 39 -9.23 0.06 -13.37
CA GLU A 39 -9.60 -1.06 -12.50
C GLU A 39 -10.18 -0.58 -11.16
N THR A 40 -11.04 -1.41 -10.56
CA THR A 40 -11.56 -1.15 -9.20
C THR A 40 -10.46 -1.39 -8.17
N TYR A 41 -9.73 -0.33 -7.81
CA TYR A 41 -8.76 -0.34 -6.72
C TYR A 41 -9.33 0.41 -5.52
N ASP A 42 -9.77 -0.31 -4.49
CA ASP A 42 -10.45 0.26 -3.33
C ASP A 42 -10.22 -0.56 -2.06
N TRP A 43 -9.55 0.04 -1.09
CA TRP A 43 -9.18 -0.60 0.18
C TRP A 43 -9.71 0.19 1.37
N ASP A 44 -10.65 -0.41 2.13
CA ASP A 44 -11.08 0.07 3.44
C ASP A 44 -10.32 -0.66 4.54
N GLY A 45 -9.55 0.07 5.35
CA GLY A 45 -8.72 -0.47 6.43
C GLY A 45 -9.49 -1.30 7.45
N ARG A 46 -10.80 -1.10 7.60
CA ARG A 46 -11.65 -1.89 8.51
C ARG A 46 -12.06 -3.24 7.93
N LYS A 47 -11.91 -3.43 6.62
CA LYS A 47 -12.29 -4.65 5.88
C LYS A 47 -11.10 -5.56 5.57
N ARG A 48 -9.88 -5.21 6.01
CA ARG A 48 -8.64 -5.94 5.70
C ARG A 48 -8.24 -6.98 6.75
N GLY A 49 -9.19 -7.44 7.57
CA GLY A 49 -8.96 -8.41 8.63
C GLY A 49 -8.58 -7.76 9.97
N GLN A 50 -8.33 -8.61 10.98
CA GLN A 50 -8.09 -8.18 12.37
C GLN A 50 -6.61 -8.23 12.77
N THR A 51 -5.76 -8.90 12.00
CA THR A 51 -4.32 -8.98 12.28
C THR A 51 -3.68 -7.60 12.06
N PRO A 52 -3.03 -6.99 13.06
CA PRO A 52 -2.44 -5.68 12.90
C PRO A 52 -1.24 -5.67 11.94
N PHE A 53 -1.22 -4.74 10.99
CA PHE A 53 -0.06 -4.45 10.15
C PHE A 53 -0.07 -3.00 9.66
N THR A 54 1.03 -2.57 9.05
CA THR A 54 1.18 -1.23 8.48
C THR A 54 1.31 -1.32 6.97
N VAL A 55 0.67 -0.40 6.25
CA VAL A 55 0.89 -0.19 4.82
C VAL A 55 1.69 1.09 4.64
N LEU A 56 2.82 0.98 3.96
CA LEU A 56 3.61 2.09 3.46
C LEU A 56 3.52 2.04 1.93
N GLN A 57 3.02 3.11 1.32
CA GLN A 57 2.92 3.22 -0.14
C GLN A 57 3.35 4.62 -0.58
N HIS A 58 4.15 4.66 -1.64
CA HIS A 58 4.68 5.88 -2.22
C HIS A 58 4.16 6.02 -3.65
N THR A 59 3.61 7.19 -3.99
CA THR A 59 3.08 7.48 -5.32
C THR A 59 4.21 7.95 -6.23
N ILE A 60 4.62 7.11 -7.17
CA ILE A 60 5.64 7.41 -8.17
C ILE A 60 5.06 8.32 -9.27
N SER A 61 3.80 8.07 -9.68
CA SER A 61 3.12 8.86 -10.70
C SER A 61 1.59 8.79 -10.57
N GLY A 62 0.89 9.71 -11.23
CA GLY A 62 -0.57 9.78 -11.19
C GLY A 62 -1.11 10.33 -9.87
N ALA A 63 -2.30 9.85 -9.47
CA ALA A 63 -2.99 10.30 -8.27
C ALA A 63 -3.85 9.20 -7.64
N GLY A 64 -3.94 9.25 -6.31
CA GLY A 64 -4.81 8.40 -5.51
C GLY A 64 -5.72 9.23 -4.61
N GLN A 65 -6.72 8.58 -4.02
CA GLN A 65 -7.56 9.19 -3.01
C GLN A 65 -7.33 8.50 -1.66
N LEU A 66 -7.30 9.27 -0.58
CA LEU A 66 -7.18 8.78 0.78
C LEU A 66 -8.19 9.51 1.68
N ARG A 67 -9.08 8.76 2.31
CA ARG A 67 -9.80 9.20 3.50
C ARG A 67 -9.06 8.68 4.72
N TYR A 68 -8.59 9.57 5.58
CA TYR A 68 -8.03 9.22 6.87
C TYR A 68 -8.91 9.84 7.96
N GLU A 69 -9.57 8.99 8.74
CA GLU A 69 -10.64 9.37 9.67
C GLU A 69 -11.71 10.24 8.97
N ASN A 70 -11.73 11.53 9.28
CA ASN A 70 -12.72 12.50 8.81
C ASN A 70 -12.15 13.45 7.74
N ARG A 71 -10.92 13.20 7.26
CA ARG A 71 -10.22 14.04 6.30
C ARG A 71 -10.01 13.31 4.99
N ASN A 72 -10.23 14.03 3.89
CA ASN A 72 -9.95 13.53 2.54
C ASN A 72 -8.68 14.21 2.01
N TYR A 73 -7.84 13.41 1.38
CA TYR A 73 -6.58 13.79 0.75
C TYR A 73 -6.58 13.25 -0.67
N ARG A 74 -6.15 14.08 -1.62
CA ARG A 74 -5.76 13.62 -2.95
C ARG A 74 -4.26 13.42 -2.93
N LEU A 75 -3.82 12.18 -3.03
CA LEU A 75 -2.42 11.82 -3.13
C LEU A 75 -1.93 12.14 -4.53
N GLN A 76 -0.80 12.82 -4.63
CA GLN A 76 -0.13 13.18 -5.87
C GLN A 76 1.21 12.48 -5.97
N LYS A 77 1.87 12.64 -7.12
CA LYS A 77 3.26 12.24 -7.31
C LYS A 77 4.13 12.72 -6.14
N ASN A 78 4.95 11.80 -5.64
CA ASN A 78 5.86 11.90 -4.50
C ASN A 78 5.19 11.91 -3.10
N ASP A 79 3.86 11.85 -3.03
CA ASP A 79 3.19 11.65 -1.74
C ASP A 79 3.40 10.23 -1.24
N THR A 80 3.48 10.10 0.09
CA THR A 80 3.62 8.81 0.76
C THR A 80 2.52 8.67 1.80
N LEU A 81 1.78 7.57 1.74
CA LEU A 81 0.81 7.22 2.77
C LEU A 81 1.42 6.17 3.71
N LEU A 82 1.18 6.36 5.01
CA LEU A 82 1.51 5.40 6.06
C LEU A 82 0.25 5.18 6.90
N VAL A 83 -0.32 3.98 6.83
CA VAL A 83 -1.60 3.66 7.49
C VAL A 83 -1.52 2.36 8.27
N LEU A 84 -2.21 2.32 9.41
CA LEU A 84 -2.35 1.14 10.26
C LEU A 84 -3.61 0.38 9.88
N VAL A 85 -3.56 -0.95 9.86
CA VAL A 85 -4.73 -1.82 9.67
C VAL A 85 -4.88 -2.69 10.92
N PRO A 86 -6.10 -2.86 11.47
CA PRO A 86 -7.33 -2.17 11.09
C PRO A 86 -7.38 -0.73 11.62
N HIS A 87 -7.91 0.20 10.81
CA HIS A 87 -8.13 1.58 11.22
C HIS A 87 -9.18 2.24 10.30
N ASN A 88 -9.81 3.34 10.75
CA ASN A 88 -10.74 4.13 9.94
C ASN A 88 -9.98 4.94 8.86
N HIS A 89 -9.51 4.26 7.83
CA HIS A 89 -9.00 4.87 6.62
C HIS A 89 -9.50 4.10 5.39
N ARG A 90 -9.54 4.76 4.24
CA ARG A 90 -9.84 4.14 2.95
C ARG A 90 -8.99 4.80 1.88
N TYR A 91 -8.35 4.04 1.01
CA TYR A 91 -7.65 4.57 -0.15
C TYR A 91 -8.10 3.86 -1.42
N TRP A 92 -8.24 4.61 -2.50
CA TRP A 92 -8.81 4.11 -3.74
C TRP A 92 -8.31 4.89 -4.97
N LEU A 93 -8.43 4.26 -6.14
CA LEU A 93 -8.27 4.92 -7.43
C LEU A 93 -9.62 5.51 -7.86
N ALA A 94 -9.66 6.79 -8.18
CA ALA A 94 -10.87 7.40 -8.74
C ALA A 94 -11.05 6.96 -10.20
N THR A 95 -12.29 6.89 -10.67
CA THR A 95 -12.61 6.52 -12.06
C THR A 95 -11.90 7.46 -13.04
N GLY A 96 -11.17 6.89 -14.00
CA GLY A 96 -10.43 7.64 -15.02
C GLY A 96 -9.09 8.22 -14.55
N ASP A 97 -8.71 8.03 -13.28
CA ASP A 97 -7.35 8.33 -12.81
C ASP A 97 -6.43 7.12 -13.04
N ARG A 98 -5.12 7.38 -12.98
CA ARG A 98 -4.04 6.40 -12.90
C ARG A 98 -3.30 6.56 -11.58
N TRP A 99 -2.86 5.47 -10.98
CA TRP A 99 -1.98 5.49 -9.80
C TRP A 99 -0.85 4.47 -9.95
N GLU A 100 0.38 4.97 -9.78
CA GLU A 100 1.63 4.21 -9.75
C GLU A 100 2.41 4.52 -8.47
#